data_AF-A0AAW0X6P4-F1
#
_entry.id   AF-A0AAW0X6P4-F1
#
_cell.length_a   1.000
_cell.length_b   1.000
_cell.length_c   1.000
_cell.angle_alpha   90.00
_cell.angle_beta   90.00
_cell.angle_gamma   90.00
#
_symmetry.space_group_name_H-M   'P 1'
#
loop_
_entity.id
_entity.type
_entity.pdbx_description
1 polymer ?
#
loop_
_entity_poly.entity_id
_entity_poly.type
_entity_poly.pdbx_seq_one_letter_code
_entity_poly.pdbx_strand_id
1 'polypeptide(L)'
;MLDFQISRKASPATDLNYFMYTSFNGPERKDNLETFLNIYYESLREVLESGGTKAEFTSQELREEYHKKNLFGLIMAMMVVPVVVSQAADVIDLDNTTEGEHETFVEYLREKMLKQLDSNPLMRPRFISIFDEMLEHGVIS
;
A
#
# COMPACT_ATOMS: atom_id res chain seq x y z
N MET A 1 13.40 -0.12 -4.35
CA MET A 1 13.60 -1.59 -4.32
C MET A 1 12.35 -2.22 -4.93
N LEU A 2 12.51 -3.18 -5.84
CA LEU A 2 11.41 -3.87 -6.50
C LEU A 2 11.21 -5.22 -5.81
N ASP A 3 10.14 -5.35 -5.02
CA ASP A 3 9.75 -6.63 -4.41
C ASP A 3 8.87 -7.41 -5.38
N PHE A 4 9.43 -8.45 -6.02
CA PHE A 4 8.71 -9.39 -6.91
C PHE A 4 8.02 -10.54 -6.17
N GLN A 5 8.06 -10.55 -4.82
CA GLN A 5 7.48 -11.61 -3.98
C GLN A 5 5.95 -11.70 -4.10
N ILE A 6 5.28 -10.71 -4.72
CA ILE A 6 3.83 -10.70 -4.99
C ILE A 6 3.55 -10.43 -6.49
N SER A 7 4.42 -10.85 -7.41
CA SER A 7 4.16 -10.71 -8.85
C SER A 7 3.06 -11.66 -9.33
N ARG A 8 1.82 -11.19 -9.23
CA ARG A 8 0.67 -11.75 -9.96
C ARG A 8 0.55 -11.01 -11.30
N LYS A 9 -0.24 -11.52 -12.27
CA LYS A 9 -0.91 -10.64 -13.25
C LYS A 9 -1.90 -9.76 -12.47
N ALA A 10 -1.38 -8.78 -11.74
CA ALA A 10 -2.14 -7.79 -11.02
C ALA A 10 -2.26 -6.55 -11.90
N SER A 11 -3.34 -5.81 -11.75
CA SER A 11 -3.44 -4.52 -12.40
C SER A 11 -2.36 -3.58 -11.85
N PRO A 12 -1.76 -2.71 -12.69
CA PRO A 12 -0.98 -1.55 -12.30
C PRO A 12 -1.52 -0.77 -11.09
N ALA A 13 -2.85 -0.68 -10.96
CA ALA A 13 -3.52 -0.04 -9.84
C ALA A 13 -3.23 -0.68 -8.47
N THR A 14 -2.97 -1.98 -8.45
CA THR A 14 -2.66 -2.75 -7.23
C THR A 14 -1.26 -2.40 -6.73
N ASP A 15 -0.28 -2.37 -7.64
CA ASP A 15 1.10 -1.97 -7.33
C ASP A 15 1.16 -0.51 -6.89
N LEU A 16 0.41 0.37 -7.56
CA LEU A 16 0.27 1.77 -7.17
C LEU A 16 -0.35 1.91 -5.78
N ASN A 17 -1.43 1.19 -5.47
CA ASN A 17 -2.02 1.22 -4.14
C ASN A 17 -1.02 0.75 -3.07
N TYR A 18 -0.33 -0.37 -3.31
CA TYR A 18 0.71 -0.83 -2.41
C TYR A 18 1.75 0.27 -2.16
N PHE A 19 2.33 0.82 -3.22
CA PHE A 19 3.38 1.84 -3.11
C PHE A 19 2.88 3.11 -2.41
N MET A 20 1.71 3.63 -2.81
CA MET A 20 1.16 4.88 -2.28
C MET A 20 0.90 4.82 -0.79
N TYR A 21 0.26 3.75 -0.33
CA TYR A 21 -0.14 3.62 1.07
C TYR A 21 0.99 3.15 1.99
N THR A 22 1.99 2.41 1.47
CA THR A 22 3.14 1.92 2.25
C THR A 22 4.37 2.83 2.21
N SER A 23 4.49 3.73 1.24
CA SER A 23 5.67 4.60 1.11
C SER A 23 5.43 6.08 1.43
N PHE A 24 4.22 6.60 1.26
CA PHE A 24 3.93 8.03 1.52
C PHE A 24 3.06 8.26 2.76
N ASN A 25 3.27 9.42 3.38
CA ASN A 25 2.36 9.98 4.37
C ASN A 25 1.13 10.61 3.67
N GLY A 26 0.10 10.93 4.45
CA GLY A 26 -1.18 11.42 3.96
C GLY A 26 -1.11 12.64 3.04
N PRO A 27 -0.56 13.77 3.50
CA PRO A 27 -0.48 14.99 2.69
C PRO A 27 0.24 14.76 1.36
N GLU A 28 1.39 14.10 1.40
CA GLU A 28 2.22 13.84 0.23
C GLU A 28 1.50 12.93 -0.76
N ARG A 29 0.77 11.91 -0.29
CA ARG A 29 -0.06 11.05 -1.14
C ARG A 29 -1.22 11.83 -1.74
N LYS A 30 -2.00 12.55 -0.93
CA LYS A 30 -3.24 13.23 -1.35
C LYS A 30 -2.95 14.38 -2.32
N ASP A 31 -1.99 15.24 -1.99
CA ASP A 31 -1.69 16.45 -2.76
C ASP A 31 -1.03 16.13 -4.11
N ASN A 32 -0.35 14.98 -4.21
CA ASN A 32 0.40 14.60 -5.42
C ASN A 32 -0.21 13.40 -6.17
N LEU A 33 -1.36 12.87 -5.74
CA LEU A 33 -1.94 11.65 -6.30
C LEU A 33 -2.09 11.73 -7.82
N GLU A 34 -2.72 12.79 -8.31
CA GLU A 34 -2.93 12.99 -9.75
C GLU A 34 -1.62 13.12 -10.52
N THR A 35 -0.63 13.82 -9.95
CA THR A 35 0.70 13.93 -10.54
C THR A 35 1.36 12.56 -10.64
N PHE A 36 1.29 11.74 -9.60
CA PHE A 36 1.87 10.41 -9.61
C PHE A 36 1.18 9.47 -10.59
N LEU A 37 -0.16 9.47 -10.65
CA LEU A 37 -0.91 8.65 -11.60
C LEU A 37 -0.60 9.04 -13.05
N ASN A 38 -0.46 10.35 -13.32
CA ASN A 38 -0.06 10.84 -14.63
C ASN A 38 1.37 10.42 -14.99
N ILE A 39 2.34 10.63 -14.10
CA ILE A 39 3.74 10.23 -14.34
C ILE A 39 3.83 8.72 -14.60
N TYR A 40 3.12 7.91 -13.81
CA TYR A 40 3.10 6.47 -14.01
C TYR A 40 2.52 6.09 -15.38
N TYR A 41 1.37 6.65 -15.75
CA TYR A 41 0.71 6.33 -17.01
C TYR A 41 1.54 6.74 -18.23
N GLU A 42 2.07 7.96 -18.24
CA GLU A 42 2.90 8.45 -19.35
C GLU A 42 4.20 7.64 -19.46
N SER A 43 4.88 7.36 -18.33
CA SER A 43 6.10 6.55 -18.35
C SER A 43 5.83 5.14 -18.88
N LEU A 44 4.74 4.50 -18.43
CA LEU A 44 4.33 3.18 -18.91
C LEU A 44 4.03 3.22 -20.42
N ARG A 45 3.29 4.22 -20.86
CA ARG A 45 2.91 4.41 -22.26
C ARG A 45 4.14 4.59 -23.14
N GLU A 46 5.07 5.47 -22.77
CA GLU A 46 6.31 5.72 -23.51
C GLU A 46 7.14 4.44 -23.65
N VAL A 47 7.29 3.67 -22.58
CA VAL A 47 8.01 2.39 -22.59
C VAL A 47 7.33 1.39 -23.52
N LEU A 48 6.01 1.24 -23.44
CA LEU A 48 5.26 0.33 -24.33
C LEU A 48 5.38 0.74 -25.81
N GLU A 49 5.22 2.04 -26.10
CA GLU A 49 5.35 2.58 -27.45
C GLU A 49 6.75 2.35 -28.02
N SER A 50 7.81 2.53 -27.21
CA SER A 50 9.19 2.23 -27.61
C SER A 50 9.42 0.75 -27.92
N GLY A 51 8.66 -0.15 -27.28
CA GLY A 51 8.64 -1.58 -27.52
C GLY A 51 7.70 -2.02 -28.66
N GLY A 52 7.08 -1.09 -29.38
CA GLY A 52 6.15 -1.39 -30.48
C GLY A 52 4.78 -1.88 -30.02
N THR A 53 4.43 -1.70 -28.75
CA THR A 53 3.13 -2.07 -28.15
C THR A 53 2.40 -0.82 -27.66
N LYS A 54 1.12 -0.92 -27.29
CA LYS A 54 0.34 0.18 -26.71
C LYS A 54 -0.24 -0.25 -25.36
N ALA A 55 -0.49 0.72 -24.49
CA ALA A 55 -1.25 0.45 -23.27
C ALA A 55 -2.64 -0.07 -23.63
N GLU A 56 -3.06 -1.16 -22.99
CA GLU A 56 -4.38 -1.77 -23.20
C GLU A 56 -5.50 -1.03 -22.44
N PHE A 57 -5.15 0.01 -21.68
CA PHE A 57 -6.06 0.81 -20.87
C PHE A 57 -5.72 2.30 -20.95
N THR A 58 -6.70 3.13 -20.62
CA THR A 58 -6.63 4.59 -20.59
C THR A 58 -6.19 5.10 -19.23
N SER A 59 -5.69 6.34 -19.20
CA SER A 59 -5.34 7.04 -17.96
C SER A 59 -6.55 7.16 -17.00
N GLN A 60 -7.77 7.23 -17.55
CA GLN A 60 -9.00 7.27 -16.78
C GLN A 60 -9.31 5.90 -16.14
N GLU A 61 -9.20 4.81 -16.89
CA GLU A 61 -9.40 3.45 -16.37
C GLU A 61 -8.41 3.13 -15.25
N LEU A 62 -7.17 3.62 -15.34
CA LEU A 62 -6.17 3.49 -14.27
C LEU A 62 -6.63 4.16 -12.97
N ARG A 63 -7.19 5.37 -13.04
CA ARG A 63 -7.72 6.10 -11.87
C ARG A 63 -8.89 5.37 -11.24
N GLU A 64 -9.84 4.96 -12.05
CA GLU A 64 -11.00 4.21 -11.60
C GLU A 64 -10.60 2.92 -10.91
N GLU A 65 -9.63 2.20 -11.49
CA GLU A 65 -9.12 0.99 -10.86
C GLU A 65 -8.32 1.28 -9.60
N TYR A 66 -7.50 2.34 -9.57
CA TYR A 66 -6.80 2.77 -8.36
C TYR A 66 -7.77 2.97 -7.19
N HIS A 67 -8.86 3.71 -7.40
CA HIS A 67 -9.87 3.93 -6.35
C HIS A 67 -10.59 2.64 -5.96
N LYS A 68 -10.92 1.75 -6.91
CA LYS A 68 -11.51 0.42 -6.62
C LYS A 68 -10.59 -0.46 -5.76
N LYS A 69 -9.29 -0.19 -5.75
CA LYS A 69 -8.28 -0.94 -5.00
C LYS A 69 -7.86 -0.26 -3.69
N ASN A 70 -8.48 0.85 -3.29
CA ASN A 70 -8.18 1.54 -2.03
C ASN A 70 -8.25 0.62 -0.79
N LEU A 71 -9.21 -0.30 -0.73
CA LEU A 71 -9.30 -1.29 0.36
C LEU A 71 -8.05 -2.18 0.44
N PHE A 72 -7.50 -2.57 -0.71
CA PHE A 72 -6.23 -3.30 -0.75
C PHE A 72 -5.08 -2.42 -0.24
N GLY A 73 -5.01 -1.15 -0.65
CA GLY A 73 -4.04 -0.18 -0.13
C GLY A 73 -4.08 -0.05 1.40
N LEU A 74 -5.28 0.04 1.98
CA LEU A 74 -5.50 0.05 3.43
C LEU A 74 -4.94 -1.22 4.10
N ILE A 75 -5.30 -2.40 3.59
CA ILE A 75 -4.84 -3.69 4.14
C ILE A 75 -3.31 -3.78 4.10
N MET A 76 -2.70 -3.41 2.97
CA MET A 76 -1.25 -3.42 2.82
C MET A 76 -0.57 -2.40 3.74
N ALA A 77 -1.13 -1.20 3.93
CA ALA A 77 -0.59 -0.25 4.89
C ALA A 77 -0.60 -0.78 6.32
N MET A 78 -1.70 -1.42 6.75
CA MET A 78 -1.77 -2.02 8.09
C MET A 78 -0.73 -3.14 8.29
N MET A 79 -0.39 -3.89 7.24
CA MET A 79 0.63 -4.94 7.34
C MET A 79 2.06 -4.42 7.24
N VAL A 80 2.33 -3.50 6.30
CA VAL A 80 3.70 -3.11 5.92
C VAL A 80 4.21 -1.92 6.72
N VAL A 81 3.38 -0.90 6.99
CA VAL A 81 3.82 0.32 7.68
C VAL A 81 4.43 -0.01 9.04
N PRO A 82 3.83 -0.85 9.92
CA PRO A 82 4.44 -1.21 11.19
C PRO A 82 5.82 -1.84 11.03
N VAL A 83 6.00 -2.71 10.03
CA VAL A 83 7.29 -3.38 9.78
C VAL A 83 8.34 -2.38 9.32
N VAL A 84 7.99 -1.46 8.42
CA VAL A 84 8.92 -0.48 7.84
C VAL A 84 9.36 0.58 8.87
N VAL A 85 8.46 0.99 9.76
CA VAL A 85 8.75 2.01 10.78
C VAL A 85 9.26 1.42 12.10
N SER A 86 9.27 0.09 12.24
CA SER A 86 9.89 -0.62 13.36
C SER A 86 11.41 -0.53 13.31
N GLN A 87 12.05 -0.46 14.48
CA GLN A 87 13.50 -0.64 14.56
C GLN A 87 13.85 -2.12 14.30
N ALA A 88 15.05 -2.39 13.79
CA ALA A 88 15.49 -3.73 13.40
C ALA A 88 15.38 -4.79 14.52
N ALA A 89 15.42 -4.37 15.79
CA ALA A 89 15.24 -5.25 16.95
C ALA A 89 13.80 -5.77 17.12
N ASP A 90 12.83 -5.16 16.44
CA ASP A 90 11.41 -5.49 16.50
C ASP A 90 10.93 -6.16 15.21
N VAL A 91 11.80 -6.68 14.34
CA VAL A 91 11.33 -7.39 13.12
C VAL A 91 10.89 -8.80 13.50
N ILE A 92 9.70 -9.20 13.03
CA ILE A 92 9.16 -10.54 13.26
C ILE A 92 9.85 -11.48 12.29
N ASP A 93 10.44 -12.55 12.81
CA ASP A 93 11.03 -13.61 12.00
C ASP A 93 9.90 -14.51 11.45
N LEU A 94 9.37 -14.13 10.29
CA LEU A 94 8.21 -14.77 9.65
C LEU A 94 8.51 -16.21 9.21
N ASP A 95 9.78 -16.57 9.02
CA ASP A 95 10.21 -17.91 8.57
C ASP A 95 10.01 -18.99 9.63
N ASN A 96 9.80 -18.61 10.91
CA ASN A 96 9.61 -19.54 12.02
C ASN A 96 8.15 -19.83 12.37
N THR A 97 7.18 -19.30 11.61
CA THR A 97 5.75 -19.48 11.94
C THR A 97 5.20 -20.74 11.28
N THR A 98 5.07 -21.84 12.03
CA THR A 98 4.40 -23.07 11.56
C THR A 98 2.88 -22.87 11.38
N GLU A 99 2.28 -23.56 10.39
CA GLU A 99 0.86 -23.48 9.97
C GLU A 99 -0.20 -23.76 11.08
N GLY A 100 0.22 -24.07 12.33
CA GLY A 100 -0.66 -24.28 13.48
C GLY A 100 -0.84 -23.07 14.41
N GLU A 101 -0.10 -21.98 14.20
CA GLU A 101 -0.01 -20.83 15.12
C GLU A 101 -0.70 -19.57 14.57
N HIS A 102 -1.65 -19.72 13.65
CA HIS A 102 -2.28 -18.58 12.97
C HIS A 102 -3.07 -17.66 13.93
N GLU A 103 -3.76 -18.23 14.92
CA GLU A 103 -4.54 -17.45 15.89
C GLU A 103 -3.63 -16.68 16.84
N THR A 104 -2.57 -17.32 17.33
CA THR A 104 -1.54 -16.71 18.18
C THR A 104 -0.74 -15.64 17.43
N PHE A 105 -0.50 -15.83 16.14
CA PHE A 105 0.17 -14.85 15.29
C PHE A 105 -0.69 -13.59 15.06
N VAL A 106 -1.99 -13.75 14.81
CA VAL A 106 -2.91 -12.60 14.65
C VAL A 106 -3.02 -11.80 15.94
N GLU A 107 -3.11 -12.47 17.09
CA GLU A 107 -3.10 -11.80 18.41
C GLU A 107 -1.78 -11.08 18.69
N TYR A 108 -0.65 -11.72 18.39
CA TYR A 108 0.68 -11.11 18.52
C TYR A 108 0.84 -9.87 17.62
N LEU A 109 0.44 -9.96 16.36
CA LEU A 109 0.44 -8.83 15.43
C LEU A 109 -0.44 -7.68 15.94
N ARG A 110 -1.62 -8.00 16.48
CA ARG A 110 -2.54 -7.02 17.05
C ARG A 110 -1.93 -6.31 18.25
N GLU A 111 -1.39 -7.04 19.22
CA GLU A 111 -0.74 -6.44 20.40
C GLU A 111 0.43 -5.55 20.01
N LYS A 112 1.25 -6.02 19.07
CA LYS A 112 2.41 -5.27 18.60
C LYS A 112 1.99 -4.01 17.84
N MET A 113 0.99 -4.08 16.97
CA MET A 113 0.43 -2.92 16.30
C MET A 113 -0.09 -1.88 17.31
N LEU A 114 -0.83 -2.31 18.34
CA LEU A 114 -1.34 -1.41 19.38
C LEU A 114 -0.20 -0.71 20.13
N LYS A 115 0.82 -1.48 20.57
CA LYS A 115 2.00 -0.92 21.24
C LYS A 115 2.74 0.10 20.35
N GLN A 116 2.87 -0.19 19.06
CA GLN A 116 3.55 0.72 18.14
C GLN A 116 2.72 1.95 17.78
N LEU A 117 1.40 1.82 17.72
CA LEU A 117 0.51 2.97 17.51
C LEU A 117 0.65 4.01 18.65
N ASP A 118 0.84 3.54 19.88
CA ASP A 118 1.01 4.40 21.05
C ASP A 118 2.42 4.97 21.20
N SER A 119 3.45 4.22 20.77
CA SER A 119 4.86 4.57 20.98
C SER A 119 5.54 5.24 19.80
N ASN A 120 5.06 5.03 18.57
CA ASN A 120 5.69 5.57 17.36
C ASN A 120 4.92 6.81 16.83
N PRO A 121 5.52 8.01 16.91
CA PRO A 121 4.86 9.24 16.48
C PRO A 121 4.59 9.30 14.97
N LEU A 122 5.22 8.43 14.16
CA LEU A 122 5.04 8.37 12.71
C LEU A 122 3.85 7.50 12.28
N MET A 123 3.38 6.59 13.13
CA MET A 123 2.34 5.63 12.76
C MET A 123 0.94 6.20 12.89
N ARG A 124 0.66 6.85 14.02
CA ARG A 124 -0.70 7.34 14.32
C ARG A 124 -1.20 8.38 13.30
N PRO A 125 -0.44 9.44 12.95
CA PRO A 125 -0.91 10.41 11.95
C PRO A 125 -1.14 9.77 10.59
N ARG A 126 -0.30 8.79 10.23
CA ARG A 126 -0.38 8.09 8.96
C ARG A 126 -1.64 7.23 8.84
N PHE A 127 -1.95 6.43 9.86
CA PHE A 127 -3.19 5.65 9.85
C PHE A 127 -4.43 6.53 9.88
N ILE A 128 -4.43 7.61 10.67
CA ILE A 128 -5.54 8.57 10.68
C ILE A 128 -5.83 9.09 9.27
N SER A 129 -4.81 9.56 8.54
CA SER A 129 -5.02 10.04 7.17
C SER A 129 -5.59 8.95 6.26
N ILE A 130 -5.10 7.72 6.38
CA ILE A 130 -5.61 6.62 5.56
C ILE A 130 -7.07 6.36 5.88
N PHE A 131 -7.46 6.31 7.16
CA PHE A 131 -8.87 6.13 7.53
C PHE A 131 -9.75 7.29 7.05
N ASP A 132 -9.29 8.53 7.17
CA ASP A 132 -9.99 9.71 6.66
C ASP A 132 -10.21 9.59 5.14
N GLU A 133 -9.18 9.21 4.38
CA GLU A 133 -9.28 8.98 2.93
C GLU A 133 -10.26 7.84 2.60
N MET A 134 -10.24 6.75 3.37
CA MET A 134 -11.16 5.63 3.16
C MET A 134 -12.62 6.02 3.43
N LEU A 135 -12.87 6.90 4.42
CA LEU A 135 -14.19 7.46 4.70
C LEU A 135 -14.62 8.43 3.59
N GLU A 136 -13.75 9.37 3.19
CA GLU A 136 -14.01 10.32 2.10
C GLU A 136 -14.35 9.61 0.78
N HIS A 137 -13.70 8.48 0.52
CA HIS A 137 -13.92 7.66 -0.68
C HIS A 137 -15.06 6.63 -0.54
N GLY A 138 -15.72 6.53 0.63
CA GLY A 138 -16.80 5.58 0.87
C GLY A 138 -16.37 4.11 0.84
N VAL A 139 -15.09 3.84 1.11
CA VAL A 139 -14.54 2.48 1.18
C VAL A 139 -14.94 1.79 2.47
N ILE A 140 -15.05 2.56 3.55
CA ILE A 140 -15.48 2.11 4.89
C ILE A 140 -16.57 3.06 5.41
N SER A 141 -17.42 2.57 6.32
CA SER A 141 -18.61 3.26 6.86
C SER A 141 -18.59 3.36 8.38
#